data_AF-Q666Q3-F1
#
_entry.id   AF-Q666Q3-F1
#
_cell.length_a   1.000
_cell.length_b   1.000
_cell.length_c   1.000
_cell.angle_alpha   90.00
_cell.angle_beta   90.00
_cell.angle_gamma   90.00
#
_symmetry.space_group_name_H-M   'P 1'
#
loop_
_entity.id
_entity.type
_entity.pdbx_description
1 polymer ?
#
loop_
_entity_poly.entity_id
_entity_poly.type
_entity_poly.pdbx_seq_one_letter_code
_entity_poly.pdbx_strand_id
1 'polypeptide(L)'
;MEELNVVEGINNASTWLANNQDLLIQYAVNIIAALLILIVGSIIAKVLSGMLNRVMRLRGIDVTVADFLSAMVRYSILAFTIVAVLGRLGVQTASVIAVIGAAGLAVGLALQGSLSNFAAGVLLVAFRPFKAGEYVDLGGVAGTVVQVQIFSTTLRTVDDKIIVVPNGKIIANNIINTSREPNRRTDMIVGVAYDADIDVVKKVLGDIIAADSRIIHEKGVTVRLNEMAPSSLNFAVRVWTTNGDAQEVFWDLTENFKRALDAHKIGIPYPQMDVHLHQVAKAEAEKPE
;
A
#
# COMPACT_ATOMS: atom_id res chain seq x y z
N MET A 1 -66.11 56.49 -10.10
CA MET A 1 -66.48 55.27 -9.33
C MET A 1 -65.29 54.32 -9.10
N GLU A 2 -64.04 54.69 -9.44
CA GLU A 2 -62.85 53.86 -9.15
C GLU A 2 -62.23 54.11 -7.76
N GLU A 3 -62.45 55.26 -7.13
CA GLU A 3 -61.82 55.58 -5.83
C GLU A 3 -62.36 54.76 -4.64
N LEU A 4 -63.62 54.29 -4.69
CA LEU A 4 -64.23 53.51 -3.62
C LEU A 4 -63.61 52.10 -3.47
N ASN A 5 -63.17 51.49 -4.58
CA ASN A 5 -62.59 50.15 -4.58
C ASN A 5 -61.17 50.11 -3.97
N VAL A 6 -60.42 51.21 -4.10
CA VAL A 6 -59.07 51.32 -3.52
C VAL A 6 -59.15 51.53 -2.01
N VAL A 7 -60.08 52.37 -1.53
CA VAL A 7 -60.26 52.65 -0.10
C VAL A 7 -60.80 51.43 0.67
N GLU A 8 -61.75 50.68 0.09
CA GLU A 8 -62.22 49.41 0.66
C GLU A 8 -61.12 48.33 0.65
N GLY A 9 -60.35 48.25 -0.44
CA GLY A 9 -59.18 47.36 -0.52
C GLY A 9 -58.12 47.68 0.54
N ILE A 10 -57.84 48.96 0.79
CA ILE A 10 -56.90 49.42 1.82
C ILE A 10 -57.44 49.14 3.23
N ASN A 11 -58.73 49.34 3.49
CA ASN A 11 -59.35 49.05 4.79
C ASN A 11 -59.45 47.56 5.09
N ASN A 12 -59.70 46.73 4.08
CA ASN A 12 -59.67 45.27 4.20
C ASN A 12 -58.24 44.75 4.41
N ALA A 13 -57.25 45.35 3.73
CA ALA A 13 -55.85 45.04 3.94
C ALA A 13 -55.37 45.48 5.34
N SER A 14 -55.80 46.64 5.84
CA SER A 14 -55.42 47.16 7.16
C SER A 14 -56.06 46.35 8.30
N THR A 15 -57.32 45.95 8.18
CA THR A 15 -57.99 45.07 9.15
C THR A 15 -57.43 43.65 9.10
N TRP A 16 -57.10 43.11 7.92
CA TRP A 16 -56.41 41.83 7.80
C TRP A 16 -55.02 41.87 8.44
N LEU A 17 -54.23 42.93 8.20
CA LEU A 17 -52.93 43.14 8.83
C LEU A 17 -53.05 43.23 10.36
N ALA A 18 -54.01 44.02 10.87
CA ALA A 18 -54.25 44.17 12.30
C ALA A 18 -54.66 42.84 12.97
N ASN A 19 -55.50 42.05 12.32
CA ASN A 19 -55.97 40.76 12.85
C ASN A 19 -54.91 39.64 12.77
N ASN A 20 -53.88 39.79 11.93
CA ASN A 20 -52.81 38.80 11.74
C ASN A 20 -51.43 39.31 12.22
N GLN A 21 -51.39 40.35 13.05
CA GLN A 21 -50.14 40.92 13.57
C GLN A 21 -49.26 39.87 14.26
N ASP A 22 -49.84 38.99 15.07
CA ASP A 22 -49.08 37.95 15.79
C ASP A 22 -48.40 36.96 14.85
N LEU A 23 -49.09 36.58 13.77
CA LEU A 23 -48.56 35.71 12.71
C LEU A 23 -47.41 36.38 11.97
N LEU A 24 -47.57 37.66 11.61
CA LEU A 24 -46.54 38.45 10.93
C LEU A 24 -45.30 38.66 11.81
N ILE A 25 -45.50 38.97 13.10
CA ILE A 25 -44.42 39.10 14.08
C ILE A 25 -43.69 37.76 14.24
N GLN A 26 -44.42 36.64 14.33
CA GLN A 26 -43.82 35.32 14.46
C GLN A 26 -42.95 34.95 13.25
N TYR A 27 -43.44 35.19 12.02
CA TYR A 27 -42.65 34.98 10.81
C TYR A 27 -41.44 35.91 10.73
N ALA A 28 -41.60 37.19 11.07
CA ALA A 28 -40.49 38.14 11.10
C ALA A 28 -39.40 37.71 12.09
N VAL A 29 -39.78 37.29 13.31
CA VAL A 29 -38.86 36.77 14.32
C VAL A 29 -38.19 35.48 13.86
N ASN A 30 -38.90 34.59 13.17
CA ASN A 30 -38.33 33.36 12.61
C ASN A 30 -37.31 33.66 11.52
N ILE A 31 -37.60 34.61 10.61
CA ILE A 31 -36.70 35.01 9.53
C ILE A 31 -35.44 35.69 10.09
N ILE A 32 -35.58 36.59 11.07
CA ILE A 32 -34.44 37.25 11.73
C ILE A 32 -33.59 36.21 12.47
N ALA A 33 -34.21 35.31 13.23
CA ALA A 33 -33.50 34.23 13.90
C ALA A 33 -32.76 33.32 12.91
N ALA A 34 -33.39 32.97 11.78
CA ALA A 34 -32.80 32.19 10.71
C ALA A 34 -31.57 32.89 10.10
N LEU A 35 -31.66 34.19 9.82
CA LEU A 35 -30.53 35.01 9.36
C LEU A 35 -29.39 35.05 10.38
N LEU A 36 -29.72 35.23 11.67
CA LEU A 36 -28.73 35.23 12.75
C LEU A 36 -28.02 33.86 12.85
N ILE A 37 -28.77 32.76 12.82
CA ILE A 37 -28.21 31.40 12.83
C ILE A 37 -27.29 31.20 11.62
N LEU A 38 -27.69 31.65 10.42
CA LEU A 38 -26.88 31.52 9.22
C LEU A 38 -25.56 32.30 9.31
N ILE A 39 -25.62 33.54 9.79
CA ILE A 39 -24.43 34.40 9.97
C ILE A 39 -23.50 33.78 11.01
N VAL A 40 -24.02 33.46 12.20
CA VAL A 40 -23.23 32.89 13.29
C VAL A 40 -22.64 31.54 12.89
N GLY A 41 -23.43 30.65 12.29
CA GLY A 41 -22.96 29.35 11.82
C GLY A 41 -21.88 29.47 10.74
N SER A 42 -22.03 30.41 9.80
CA SER A 42 -21.01 30.68 8.77
C SER A 42 -19.70 31.23 9.36
N ILE A 43 -19.80 32.09 10.37
CA ILE A 43 -18.63 32.60 11.10
C ILE A 43 -17.95 31.45 11.86
N ILE A 44 -18.71 30.64 12.60
CA ILE A 44 -18.20 29.47 13.33
C ILE A 44 -17.50 28.51 12.37
N ALA A 45 -18.12 28.19 11.23
CA ALA A 45 -17.53 27.31 10.22
C ALA A 45 -16.19 27.85 9.71
N LYS A 46 -16.11 29.15 9.42
CA LYS A 46 -14.88 29.81 8.95
C LYS A 46 -13.79 29.86 10.02
N VAL A 47 -14.16 30.19 11.26
CA VAL A 47 -13.22 30.28 12.39
C VAL A 47 -12.66 28.90 12.74
N LEU A 48 -13.52 27.89 12.93
CA LEU A 48 -13.08 26.55 13.32
C LEU A 48 -12.26 25.87 12.22
N SER A 49 -12.68 25.96 10.95
CA SER A 49 -11.89 25.40 9.84
C SER A 49 -10.55 26.12 9.67
N GLY A 50 -10.52 27.45 9.78
CA GLY A 50 -9.28 28.22 9.72
C GLY A 50 -8.33 27.92 10.88
N MET A 51 -8.86 27.76 12.10
CA MET A 51 -8.10 27.37 13.27
C MET A 51 -7.50 25.98 13.11
N LEU A 52 -8.29 25.00 12.66
CA LEU A 52 -7.81 23.63 12.41
C LEU A 52 -6.67 23.64 11.38
N ASN A 53 -6.85 24.33 10.26
CA ASN A 53 -5.84 24.46 9.22
C ASN A 53 -4.53 25.03 9.78
N ARG A 54 -4.64 26.12 10.54
CA ARG A 54 -3.49 26.79 11.16
C ARG A 54 -2.76 25.86 12.13
N VAL A 55 -3.47 25.14 12.98
CA VAL A 55 -2.88 24.18 13.92
C VAL A 55 -2.18 23.04 13.19
N MET A 56 -2.79 22.49 12.13
CA MET A 56 -2.21 21.41 11.34
C MET A 56 -0.91 21.85 10.65
N ARG A 57 -0.92 23.03 10.01
CA ARG A 57 0.27 23.60 9.36
C ARG A 57 1.38 23.89 10.38
N LEU A 58 1.05 24.42 11.55
CA LEU A 58 2.02 24.66 12.63
C LEU A 58 2.66 23.36 13.15
N ARG A 59 1.93 22.23 13.08
CA ARG A 59 2.44 20.91 13.46
C ARG A 59 3.20 20.20 12.34
N GLY A 60 3.45 20.87 11.21
CA GLY A 60 4.18 20.29 10.07
C GLY A 60 3.38 19.27 9.26
N ILE A 61 2.04 19.28 9.36
CA ILE A 61 1.18 18.47 8.49
C ILE A 61 1.19 19.07 7.08
N ASP A 62 1.20 18.21 6.06
CA ASP A 62 1.16 18.60 4.65
C ASP A 62 -0.02 19.53 4.35
N VAL A 63 0.24 20.54 3.52
CA VAL A 63 -0.72 21.60 3.17
C VAL A 63 -2.00 21.02 2.56
N THR A 64 -1.87 20.01 1.71
CA THR A 64 -3.01 19.38 1.02
C THR A 64 -3.93 18.69 2.01
N VAL A 65 -3.36 17.99 2.99
CA VAL A 65 -4.13 17.29 4.04
C VAL A 65 -4.82 18.29 4.95
N ALA A 66 -4.10 19.35 5.35
CA ALA A 66 -4.66 20.40 6.19
C ALA A 66 -5.84 21.10 5.50
N ASP A 67 -5.72 21.42 4.21
CA ASP A 67 -6.77 22.07 3.43
C ASP A 67 -7.98 21.15 3.24
N PHE A 68 -7.75 19.86 2.94
CA PHE A 68 -8.83 18.87 2.79
C PHE A 68 -9.63 18.70 4.09
N LEU A 69 -8.97 18.46 5.22
CA LEU A 69 -9.65 18.28 6.52
C LEU A 69 -10.37 19.54 6.97
N SER A 70 -9.78 20.71 6.71
CA SER A 70 -10.41 22.00 7.03
C SER A 70 -11.66 22.24 6.18
N ALA A 71 -11.62 21.88 4.89
CA ALA A 71 -12.79 21.95 4.02
C ALA A 71 -13.90 21.01 4.49
N MET A 72 -13.58 19.76 4.87
CA MET A 72 -14.56 18.82 5.42
C MET A 72 -15.27 19.40 6.65
N VAL A 73 -14.51 19.90 7.64
CA VAL A 73 -15.07 20.52 8.85
C VAL A 73 -15.96 21.72 8.51
N ARG A 74 -15.52 22.58 7.59
CA ARG A 74 -16.30 23.75 7.15
C ARG A 74 -17.64 23.33 6.55
N TYR A 75 -17.66 22.37 5.62
CA TYR A 75 -18.89 21.93 4.96
C TYR A 75 -19.80 21.15 5.90
N SER A 76 -19.27 20.37 6.85
CA SER A 76 -20.07 19.72 7.88
C SER A 76 -20.80 20.74 8.76
N ILE A 77 -20.11 21.76 9.27
CA ILE A 77 -20.73 22.81 10.09
C ILE A 77 -21.79 23.58 9.28
N LEU A 78 -21.49 23.87 8.01
CA LEU A 78 -22.42 24.58 7.13
C LEU A 78 -23.69 23.76 6.85
N ALA A 79 -23.55 22.44 6.66
CA ALA A 79 -24.70 21.53 6.53
C ALA A 79 -25.60 21.55 7.78
N PHE A 80 -25.02 21.44 8.99
CA PHE A 80 -25.78 21.57 10.24
C PHE A 80 -26.45 22.94 10.37
N THR A 81 -25.77 24.00 9.95
CA THR A 81 -26.31 25.37 9.97
C THR A 81 -27.52 25.48 9.05
N ILE A 82 -27.46 24.94 7.82
CA ILE A 82 -28.59 24.95 6.88
C ILE A 82 -29.80 24.22 7.48
N VAL A 83 -29.59 23.05 8.10
CA VAL A 83 -30.67 22.28 8.75
C VAL A 83 -31.31 23.09 9.88
N ALA A 84 -30.51 23.78 10.71
CA ALA A 84 -31.02 24.62 11.78
C ALA A 84 -31.84 25.82 11.26
N VAL A 85 -31.37 26.47 10.19
CA VAL A 85 -32.06 27.57 9.50
C VAL A 85 -33.42 27.11 8.97
N LEU A 86 -33.46 25.98 8.26
CA LEU A 86 -34.68 25.42 7.70
C LEU A 86 -35.69 25.02 8.78
N GLY A 87 -35.22 24.43 9.88
CA GLY A 87 -36.05 24.14 11.05
C GLY A 87 -36.66 25.40 11.66
N ARG A 88 -35.92 26.51 11.72
CA ARG A 88 -36.44 27.78 12.22
C ARG A 88 -37.50 28.40 11.31
N LEU A 89 -37.41 28.17 10.01
CA LEU A 89 -38.40 28.60 9.02
C LEU A 89 -39.65 27.70 8.96
N GLY A 90 -39.72 26.65 9.79
CA GLY A 90 -40.87 25.73 9.81
C GLY A 90 -40.84 24.66 8.70
N VAL A 91 -39.73 24.52 7.98
CA VAL A 91 -39.55 23.48 6.97
C VAL A 91 -39.31 22.14 7.68
N GLN A 92 -39.94 21.07 7.20
CA GLN A 92 -39.70 19.73 7.70
C GLN A 92 -38.28 19.28 7.36
N THR A 93 -37.39 19.27 8.35
CA THR A 93 -35.95 19.01 8.17
C THR A 93 -35.63 17.53 7.89
N ALA A 94 -36.55 16.61 8.17
CA ALA A 94 -36.33 15.17 7.99
C ALA A 94 -35.99 14.81 6.54
N SER A 95 -36.70 15.37 5.56
CA SER A 95 -36.42 15.14 4.13
C SER A 95 -35.07 15.71 3.70
N VAL A 96 -34.70 16.88 4.23
CA VAL A 96 -33.42 17.54 3.96
C VAL A 96 -32.26 16.73 4.55
N ILE A 97 -32.41 16.24 5.78
CA ILE A 97 -31.44 15.37 6.44
C ILE A 97 -31.26 14.08 5.62
N ALA A 98 -32.35 13.48 5.13
CA ALA A 98 -32.28 12.30 4.27
C ALA A 98 -31.49 12.56 2.98
N VAL A 99 -31.74 13.69 2.30
CA VAL A 99 -31.02 14.07 1.07
C VAL A 99 -29.54 14.34 1.34
N ILE A 100 -29.22 15.11 2.40
CA ILE A 100 -27.83 15.38 2.79
C ILE A 100 -27.12 14.08 3.17
N GLY A 101 -27.79 13.18 3.90
CA GLY A 101 -27.27 11.87 4.26
C GLY A 101 -26.97 11.01 3.04
N ALA A 102 -27.90 10.94 2.07
CA ALA A 102 -27.71 10.22 0.82
C ALA A 102 -26.57 10.80 -0.02
N ALA A 103 -26.49 12.13 -0.14
CA ALA A 103 -25.40 12.82 -0.84
C ALA A 103 -24.05 12.56 -0.14
N GLY A 104 -24.02 12.62 1.19
CA GLY A 104 -22.83 12.34 2.00
C GLY A 104 -22.36 10.90 1.85
N LEU A 105 -23.29 9.92 1.83
CA LEU A 105 -22.97 8.52 1.58
C LEU A 105 -22.38 8.33 0.18
N ALA A 106 -22.98 8.93 -0.85
CA ALA A 106 -22.49 8.86 -2.22
C ALA A 106 -21.06 9.42 -2.35
N VAL A 107 -20.79 10.59 -1.74
CA VAL A 107 -19.45 11.18 -1.71
C VAL A 107 -18.48 10.29 -0.91
N GLY A 108 -18.91 9.74 0.23
CA GLY A 108 -18.10 8.86 1.07
C GLY A 108 -17.69 7.58 0.35
N LEU A 109 -18.62 6.94 -0.36
CA LEU A 109 -18.36 5.75 -1.19
C LEU A 109 -17.43 6.09 -2.36
N ALA A 110 -17.62 7.24 -3.01
CA ALA A 110 -16.73 7.70 -4.07
C ALA A 110 -15.28 7.95 -3.58
N LEU A 111 -15.12 8.40 -2.33
CA LEU A 111 -13.82 8.68 -1.71
C LEU A 111 -13.25 7.50 -0.92
N GLN A 112 -13.95 6.37 -0.81
CA GLN A 112 -13.55 5.24 0.01
C GLN A 112 -12.13 4.74 -0.30
N GLY A 113 -11.78 4.64 -1.59
CA GLY A 113 -10.45 4.22 -2.03
C GLY A 113 -9.35 5.20 -1.63
N SER A 114 -9.57 6.50 -1.84
CA SER A 114 -8.59 7.55 -1.48
C SER A 114 -8.40 7.63 0.04
N LEU A 115 -9.49 7.51 0.80
CA LEU A 115 -9.44 7.54 2.27
C LEU A 115 -8.74 6.31 2.84
N SER A 116 -8.92 5.14 2.22
CA SER A 116 -8.19 3.92 2.57
C SER A 116 -6.67 4.09 2.37
N ASN A 117 -6.26 4.65 1.23
CA ASN A 117 -4.85 4.94 0.95
C ASN A 117 -4.26 5.99 1.92
N PHE A 118 -5.03 7.02 2.27
CA PHE A 118 -4.64 8.01 3.26
C PHE A 118 -4.38 7.36 4.62
N ALA A 119 -5.34 6.57 5.12
CA ALA A 119 -5.22 5.90 6.40
C ALA A 119 -4.01 4.95 6.42
N ALA A 120 -3.79 4.20 5.34
CA ALA A 120 -2.62 3.35 5.18
C ALA A 120 -1.31 4.16 5.21
N GLY A 121 -1.25 5.31 4.53
CA GLY A 121 -0.09 6.21 4.57
C GLY A 121 0.23 6.69 5.98
N VAL A 122 -0.78 7.09 6.75
CA VAL A 122 -0.62 7.49 8.16
C VAL A 122 -0.04 6.35 9.00
N LEU A 123 -0.55 5.12 8.82
CA LEU A 123 -0.07 3.94 9.54
C LEU A 123 1.39 3.60 9.18
N LEU A 124 1.76 3.68 7.89
CA LEU A 124 3.12 3.44 7.43
C LEU A 124 4.10 4.45 8.04
N VAL A 125 3.72 5.73 8.11
CA VAL A 125 4.56 6.78 8.70
C VAL A 125 4.66 6.66 10.23
N ALA A 126 3.56 6.26 10.89
CA ALA A 126 3.50 6.11 12.34
C ALA A 126 4.32 4.90 12.83
N PHE A 127 4.10 3.73 12.23
CA PHE A 127 4.74 2.48 12.66
C PHE A 127 6.11 2.22 12.00
N ARG A 128 6.39 2.86 10.86
CA ARG A 128 7.66 2.76 10.11
C ARG A 128 8.16 1.32 9.90
N PRO A 129 7.34 0.40 9.36
CA PRO A 129 7.78 -0.96 9.03
C PRO A 129 8.94 -0.98 8.04
N PHE A 130 9.06 0.09 7.24
CA PHE A 130 10.23 0.40 6.43
C PHE A 130 10.50 1.91 6.41
N LYS A 131 11.69 2.30 5.94
CA LYS A 131 12.11 3.70 5.77
C LYS A 131 12.65 3.95 4.37
N ALA A 132 12.70 5.22 3.97
CA ALA A 132 13.42 5.62 2.76
C ALA A 132 14.88 5.14 2.82
N GLY A 133 15.37 4.59 1.71
CA GLY A 133 16.68 3.96 1.59
C GLY A 133 16.71 2.45 1.90
N GLU A 134 15.65 1.87 2.48
CA GLU A 134 15.59 0.42 2.72
C GLU A 134 15.09 -0.32 1.47
N TYR A 135 15.66 -1.50 1.21
CA TYR A 135 15.22 -2.42 0.17
C TYR A 135 14.14 -3.36 0.73
N VAL A 136 12.98 -3.36 0.08
CA VAL A 136 11.79 -4.08 0.52
C VAL A 136 11.11 -4.78 -0.64
N ASP A 137 10.34 -5.82 -0.34
CA ASP A 137 9.35 -6.43 -1.22
C ASP A 137 7.95 -6.22 -0.65
N LEU A 138 7.12 -5.51 -1.42
CA LEU A 138 5.75 -5.11 -1.07
C LEU A 138 4.72 -5.90 -1.88
N GLY A 139 4.68 -7.22 -1.68
CA GLY A 139 3.71 -8.09 -2.33
C GLY A 139 4.04 -8.39 -3.80
N GLY A 140 5.29 -8.77 -4.07
CA GLY A 140 5.81 -9.10 -5.41
C GLY A 140 6.39 -7.90 -6.15
N VAL A 141 6.52 -6.75 -5.48
CA VAL A 141 7.16 -5.55 -6.02
C VAL A 141 8.34 -5.22 -5.13
N ALA A 142 9.54 -5.54 -5.59
CA ALA A 142 10.78 -5.33 -4.86
C ALA A 142 11.52 -4.07 -5.33
N GLY A 143 12.07 -3.31 -4.38
CA GLY A 143 12.87 -2.12 -4.68
C GLY A 143 13.28 -1.35 -3.43
N THR A 144 14.15 -0.37 -3.63
CA THR A 144 14.55 0.58 -2.59
C THR A 144 13.49 1.66 -2.43
N VAL A 145 13.05 1.89 -1.20
CA VAL A 145 12.07 2.93 -0.89
C VAL A 145 12.67 4.31 -1.14
N VAL A 146 12.08 5.08 -2.05
CA VAL A 146 12.49 6.47 -2.29
C VAL A 146 11.80 7.39 -1.28
N GLN A 147 10.48 7.31 -1.20
CA GLN A 147 9.68 8.10 -0.27
C GLN A 147 8.30 7.50 -0.05
N VAL A 148 7.72 7.78 1.12
CA VAL A 148 6.32 7.48 1.46
C VAL A 148 5.54 8.79 1.39
N GLN A 149 4.63 8.89 0.42
CA GLN A 149 3.70 10.00 0.30
C GLN A 149 2.36 9.64 0.98
N ILE A 150 1.44 10.60 1.00
CA ILE A 150 0.14 10.47 1.68
C ILE A 150 -0.68 9.29 1.15
N PHE A 151 -0.76 9.13 -0.18
CA PHE A 151 -1.59 8.10 -0.82
C PHE A 151 -0.78 6.95 -1.44
N SER A 152 0.51 7.13 -1.65
CA SER A 152 1.37 6.18 -2.36
C SER A 152 2.79 6.15 -1.81
N THR A 153 3.47 5.04 -2.02
CA THR A 153 4.91 4.90 -1.77
C THR A 153 5.63 4.74 -3.10
N THR A 154 6.75 5.44 -3.25
CA THR A 154 7.59 5.35 -4.44
C THR A 154 8.77 4.43 -4.15
N LEU A 155 8.95 3.42 -5.00
CA LEU A 155 10.07 2.49 -4.98
C LEU A 155 10.94 2.72 -6.23
N ARG A 156 12.23 2.42 -6.09
CA ARG A 156 13.16 2.29 -7.21
C ARG A 156 13.63 0.84 -7.30
N THR A 157 13.43 0.21 -8.44
CA THR A 157 13.89 -1.17 -8.67
C THR A 157 15.41 -1.23 -8.85
N VAL A 158 15.97 -2.44 -8.87
CA VAL A 158 17.41 -2.67 -9.12
C VAL A 158 17.86 -2.25 -10.52
N ASP A 159 16.93 -2.12 -11.47
CA ASP A 159 17.15 -1.62 -12.82
C ASP A 159 16.68 -0.16 -13.00
N ASP A 160 16.67 0.61 -11.91
CA ASP A 160 16.38 2.06 -11.85
C ASP A 160 14.98 2.51 -12.32
N LYS A 161 14.01 1.60 -12.42
CA LYS A 161 12.62 1.96 -12.72
C LYS A 161 11.93 2.50 -11.47
N ILE A 162 11.11 3.52 -11.66
CA ILE A 162 10.28 4.09 -10.60
C ILE A 162 8.92 3.40 -10.58
N ILE A 163 8.55 2.84 -9.44
CA ILE A 163 7.24 2.21 -9.22
C ILE A 163 6.51 2.99 -8.13
N VAL A 164 5.28 3.42 -8.43
CA VAL A 164 4.41 4.11 -7.49
C VAL A 164 3.30 3.15 -7.06
N VAL A 165 3.30 2.77 -5.78
CA VAL A 165 2.36 1.78 -5.23
C VAL A 165 1.40 2.49 -4.27
N PRO A 166 0.07 2.32 -4.43
CA PRO A 166 -0.91 2.85 -3.48
C PRO A 166 -0.69 2.27 -2.07
N ASN A 167 -0.72 3.12 -1.04
CA ASN A 167 -0.43 2.72 0.34
C ASN A 167 -1.40 1.64 0.86
N GLY A 168 -2.66 1.71 0.46
CA GLY A 168 -3.67 0.71 0.81
C GLY A 168 -3.32 -0.68 0.29
N LYS A 169 -2.69 -0.78 -0.89
CA LYS A 169 -2.23 -2.07 -1.43
C LYS A 169 -1.02 -2.61 -0.66
N ILE A 170 -0.16 -1.74 -0.14
CA ILE A 170 1.02 -2.14 0.64
C ILE A 170 0.58 -2.76 1.96
N ILE A 171 -0.27 -2.07 2.72
CA ILE A 171 -0.67 -2.53 4.05
C ILE A 171 -1.61 -3.74 4.02
N ALA A 172 -2.29 -3.97 2.89
CA ALA A 172 -3.11 -5.15 2.68
C ALA A 172 -2.29 -6.41 2.38
N ASN A 173 -1.00 -6.28 2.04
CA ASN A 173 -0.11 -7.38 1.72
C ASN A 173 1.01 -7.52 2.76
N ASN A 174 1.74 -8.64 2.68
CA ASN A 174 2.95 -8.83 3.48
C ASN A 174 4.03 -7.82 3.07
N ILE A 175 4.74 -7.31 4.07
CA ILE A 175 5.88 -6.41 3.90
C ILE A 175 7.13 -7.21 4.26
N ILE A 176 7.96 -7.52 3.27
CA ILE A 176 9.23 -8.22 3.48
C ILE A 176 10.34 -7.16 3.43
N ASN A 177 11.03 -6.95 4.55
CA ASN A 177 12.12 -5.99 4.65
C ASN A 177 13.46 -6.73 4.71
N THR A 178 14.26 -6.60 3.66
CA THR A 178 15.57 -7.26 3.58
C THR A 178 16.66 -6.42 4.27
N SER A 179 16.47 -5.10 4.39
CA SER A 179 17.48 -4.20 4.95
C SER A 179 17.47 -4.10 6.48
N ARG A 180 16.39 -4.51 7.15
CA ARG A 180 16.24 -4.29 8.60
C ARG A 180 17.16 -5.18 9.45
N GLU A 181 17.29 -6.44 9.06
CA GLU A 181 18.29 -7.34 9.63
C GLU A 181 19.62 -7.13 8.91
N PRO A 182 20.74 -6.90 9.61
CA PRO A 182 22.02 -6.57 8.97
C PRO A 182 22.65 -7.76 8.22
N ASN A 183 22.21 -8.97 8.57
CA ASN A 183 22.77 -10.24 8.11
C ASN A 183 21.70 -11.08 7.46
N ARG A 184 22.02 -11.72 6.34
CA ARG A 184 21.12 -12.62 5.60
C ARG A 184 21.78 -13.95 5.32
N ARG A 185 20.95 -14.98 5.12
CA ARG A 185 21.40 -16.31 4.72
C ARG A 185 21.39 -16.40 3.19
N THR A 186 22.44 -16.95 2.63
CA THR A 186 22.56 -17.32 1.23
C THR A 186 22.47 -18.84 1.13
N ASP A 187 21.53 -19.31 0.32
CA ASP A 187 21.28 -20.73 0.08
C ASP A 187 21.73 -21.07 -1.35
N MET A 188 22.57 -22.09 -1.50
CA MET A 188 23.11 -22.54 -2.77
C MET A 188 22.93 -24.05 -2.91
N ILE A 189 22.69 -24.52 -4.12
CA ILE A 189 22.67 -25.95 -4.46
C ILE A 189 23.83 -26.22 -5.42
N VAL A 190 24.69 -27.17 -5.03
CA VAL A 190 25.83 -27.61 -5.84
C VAL A 190 25.59 -29.06 -6.24
N GLY A 191 25.37 -29.30 -7.53
CA GLY A 191 25.19 -30.64 -8.08
C GLY A 191 26.52 -31.26 -8.52
N VAL A 192 26.80 -32.47 -8.06
CA VAL A 192 27.98 -33.27 -8.46
C VAL A 192 27.55 -34.63 -9.01
N ALA A 193 28.45 -35.31 -9.70
CA ALA A 193 28.19 -36.63 -10.28
C ALA A 193 28.00 -37.70 -9.19
N TYR A 194 27.30 -38.78 -9.53
CA TYR A 194 26.95 -39.86 -8.59
C TYR A 194 28.15 -40.68 -8.09
N ASP A 195 29.24 -40.67 -8.84
CA ASP A 195 30.50 -41.32 -8.51
C ASP A 195 31.40 -40.47 -7.60
N ALA A 196 31.00 -39.22 -7.31
CA ALA A 196 31.75 -38.35 -6.42
C ALA A 196 31.66 -38.82 -4.96
N ASP A 197 32.80 -38.86 -4.27
CA ASP A 197 32.84 -39.15 -2.83
C ASP A 197 32.22 -38.00 -2.03
N ILE A 198 31.20 -38.32 -1.25
CA ILE A 198 30.39 -37.37 -0.49
C ILE A 198 31.24 -36.57 0.51
N ASP A 199 32.18 -37.23 1.18
CA ASP A 199 32.97 -36.60 2.24
C ASP A 199 34.08 -35.74 1.66
N VAL A 200 34.65 -36.13 0.50
CA VAL A 200 35.54 -35.26 -0.28
C VAL A 200 34.81 -34.00 -0.73
N VAL A 201 33.60 -34.12 -1.28
CA VAL A 201 32.81 -32.96 -1.73
C VAL A 201 32.52 -32.01 -0.56
N LYS A 202 32.06 -32.53 0.58
CA LYS A 202 31.84 -31.70 1.79
C LYS A 202 33.10 -30.98 2.23
N LYS A 203 34.25 -31.66 2.21
CA LYS A 203 35.53 -31.07 2.60
C LYS A 203 35.94 -29.95 1.64
N VAL A 204 35.88 -30.18 0.34
CA VAL A 204 36.25 -29.18 -0.69
C VAL A 204 35.38 -27.92 -0.57
N LEU A 205 34.05 -28.08 -0.49
CA LEU A 205 33.14 -26.95 -0.35
C LEU A 205 33.33 -26.24 1.01
N GLY A 206 33.55 -27.02 2.08
CA GLY A 206 33.78 -26.51 3.43
C GLY A 206 35.08 -25.71 3.54
N ASP A 207 36.17 -26.15 2.92
CA ASP A 207 37.47 -25.48 2.93
C ASP A 207 37.39 -24.10 2.25
N ILE A 208 36.63 -23.98 1.15
CA ILE A 208 36.41 -22.71 0.44
C ILE A 208 35.58 -21.75 1.29
N ILE A 209 34.52 -22.26 1.92
CA ILE A 209 33.68 -21.46 2.82
C ILE A 209 34.50 -20.98 4.02
N ALA A 210 35.33 -21.84 4.62
CA ALA A 210 36.18 -21.50 5.75
C ALA A 210 37.26 -20.45 5.42
N ALA A 211 37.64 -20.33 4.15
CA ALA A 211 38.62 -19.36 3.69
C ALA A 211 38.04 -17.95 3.41
N ASP A 212 36.72 -17.81 3.24
CA ASP A 212 36.08 -16.53 2.93
C ASP A 212 35.72 -15.76 4.21
N SER A 213 36.47 -14.69 4.49
CA SER A 213 36.30 -13.87 5.70
C SER A 213 34.98 -13.09 5.77
N ARG A 214 34.22 -12.98 4.67
CA ARG A 214 32.91 -12.31 4.64
C ARG A 214 31.80 -13.19 5.23
N ILE A 215 32.07 -14.49 5.43
CA ILE A 215 31.10 -15.44 5.96
C ILE A 215 31.11 -15.39 7.49
N ILE A 216 29.92 -15.26 8.08
CA ILE A 216 29.72 -15.17 9.52
C ILE A 216 29.63 -16.58 10.11
N HIS A 217 30.78 -17.22 10.32
CA HIS A 217 30.87 -18.60 10.79
C HIS A 217 30.12 -18.88 12.10
N GLU A 218 30.04 -17.89 13.00
CA GLU A 218 29.34 -18.00 14.29
C GLU A 218 27.83 -18.27 14.14
N LYS A 219 27.21 -17.83 13.04
CA LYS A 219 25.79 -18.11 12.74
C LYS A 219 25.56 -19.52 12.18
N GLY A 220 26.63 -20.28 12.00
CA GLY A 220 26.62 -21.64 11.48
C GLY A 220 26.78 -21.71 9.97
N VAL A 221 27.44 -22.77 9.53
CA VAL A 221 27.64 -23.14 8.13
C VAL A 221 27.03 -24.53 7.93
N THR A 222 26.21 -24.68 6.90
CA THR A 222 25.65 -25.99 6.53
C THR A 222 26.19 -26.41 5.18
N VAL A 223 26.85 -27.57 5.14
CA VAL A 223 27.21 -28.28 3.89
C VAL A 223 26.74 -29.72 4.06
N ARG A 224 25.68 -30.10 3.33
CA ARG A 224 25.04 -31.42 3.45
C ARG A 224 24.54 -31.90 2.09
N LEU A 225 24.58 -33.22 1.88
CA LEU A 225 23.84 -33.84 0.78
C LEU A 225 22.34 -33.65 1.05
N ASN A 226 21.66 -32.92 0.19
CA ASN A 226 20.26 -32.54 0.34
C ASN A 226 19.33 -33.48 -0.44
N GLU A 227 19.76 -33.90 -1.62
CA GLU A 227 18.93 -34.67 -2.53
C GLU A 227 19.78 -35.53 -3.48
N MET A 228 19.30 -36.74 -3.77
CA MET A 228 19.80 -37.60 -4.85
C MET A 228 18.87 -37.41 -6.06
N ALA A 229 19.22 -36.50 -6.97
CA ALA A 229 18.39 -36.06 -8.10
C ALA A 229 18.62 -36.96 -9.35
N PRO A 230 17.81 -36.87 -10.42
CA PRO A 230 17.87 -37.82 -11.54
C PRO A 230 19.23 -37.97 -12.23
N SER A 231 20.10 -36.96 -12.19
CA SER A 231 21.43 -37.01 -12.81
C SER A 231 22.55 -36.45 -11.93
N SER A 232 22.26 -36.03 -10.69
CA SER A 232 23.24 -35.43 -9.77
C SER A 232 22.96 -35.71 -8.30
N LEU A 233 24.01 -35.65 -7.48
CA LEU A 233 23.93 -35.52 -6.03
C LEU A 233 23.94 -34.02 -5.69
N ASN A 234 22.84 -33.51 -5.14
CA ASN A 234 22.66 -32.09 -4.84
C ASN A 234 23.06 -31.79 -3.39
N PHE A 235 24.13 -31.02 -3.21
CA PHE A 235 24.58 -30.52 -1.92
C PHE A 235 23.96 -29.17 -1.62
N ALA A 236 23.29 -29.04 -0.47
CA ALA A 236 22.87 -27.74 0.04
C ALA A 236 24.00 -27.09 0.83
N VAL A 237 24.33 -25.87 0.42
CA VAL A 237 25.26 -24.98 1.10
C VAL A 237 24.46 -23.79 1.64
N ARG A 238 24.53 -23.55 2.95
CA ARG A 238 23.89 -22.40 3.60
C ARG A 238 24.91 -21.65 4.45
N VAL A 239 25.08 -20.38 4.13
CA VAL A 239 26.04 -19.48 4.79
C VAL A 239 25.37 -18.16 5.13
N TRP A 240 25.85 -17.49 6.16
CA TRP A 240 25.38 -16.16 6.56
C TRP A 240 26.41 -15.10 6.20
N THR A 241 25.96 -13.98 5.67
CA THR A 241 26.79 -12.83 5.30
C THR A 241 26.08 -11.53 5.70
N THR A 242 26.78 -10.40 5.62
CA THR A 242 26.10 -9.10 5.64
C THR A 242 25.21 -8.92 4.42
N ASN A 243 24.26 -7.99 4.47
CA ASN A 243 23.41 -7.69 3.31
C ASN A 243 24.18 -7.14 2.10
N GLY A 244 25.24 -6.37 2.34
CA GLY A 244 26.06 -5.79 1.26
C GLY A 244 26.86 -6.86 0.51
N ASP A 245 27.43 -7.81 1.25
CA ASP A 245 28.31 -8.83 0.68
C ASP A 245 27.55 -10.03 0.09
N ALA A 246 26.27 -10.21 0.44
CA ALA A 246 25.55 -11.44 0.15
C ALA A 246 25.53 -11.86 -1.32
N GLN A 247 25.42 -10.88 -2.22
CA GLN A 247 25.40 -11.15 -3.66
C GLN A 247 26.79 -11.44 -4.22
N GLU A 248 27.80 -10.68 -3.79
CA GLU A 248 29.20 -10.89 -4.19
C GLU A 248 29.72 -12.24 -3.70
N VAL A 249 29.46 -12.58 -2.43
CA VAL A 249 29.81 -13.88 -1.85
C VAL A 249 29.14 -15.02 -2.62
N PHE A 250 27.88 -14.87 -3.03
CA PHE A 250 27.21 -15.89 -3.84
C PHE A 250 27.94 -16.14 -5.17
N TRP A 251 28.32 -15.07 -5.89
CA TRP A 251 29.04 -15.19 -7.16
C TRP A 251 30.44 -15.78 -6.97
N ASP A 252 31.20 -15.27 -6.02
CA ASP A 252 32.57 -15.72 -5.74
C ASP A 252 32.60 -17.18 -5.28
N LEU A 253 31.70 -17.58 -4.38
CA LEU A 253 31.59 -18.98 -3.96
C LEU A 253 31.22 -19.88 -5.14
N THR A 254 30.31 -19.45 -6.02
CA THR A 254 29.93 -20.24 -7.21
C THR A 254 31.15 -20.51 -8.11
N GLU A 255 31.94 -19.47 -8.40
CA GLU A 255 33.16 -19.62 -9.20
C GLU A 255 34.22 -20.49 -8.50
N ASN A 256 34.45 -20.24 -7.20
CA ASN A 256 35.45 -20.95 -6.43
C ASN A 256 35.09 -22.43 -6.25
N PHE A 257 33.81 -22.75 -6.02
CA PHE A 257 33.32 -24.12 -6.00
C PHE A 257 33.60 -24.82 -7.33
N LYS A 258 33.29 -24.18 -8.46
CA LYS A 258 33.57 -24.76 -9.77
C LYS A 258 35.06 -25.08 -9.95
N ARG A 259 35.95 -24.12 -9.69
CA ARG A 259 37.40 -24.29 -9.84
C ARG A 259 37.94 -25.40 -8.92
N ALA A 260 37.45 -25.46 -7.69
CA ALA A 260 37.92 -26.44 -6.72
C ALA A 260 37.42 -27.85 -7.01
N LEU A 261 36.16 -28.00 -7.45
CA LEU A 261 35.63 -29.29 -7.88
C LEU A 261 36.41 -29.83 -9.08
N ASP A 262 36.72 -28.98 -10.07
CA ASP A 262 37.55 -29.36 -11.22
C ASP A 262 38.95 -29.81 -10.81
N ALA A 263 39.60 -29.07 -9.89
CA ALA A 263 40.94 -29.41 -9.40
C ALA A 263 40.97 -30.78 -8.68
N HIS A 264 39.88 -31.16 -8.03
CA HIS A 264 39.70 -32.46 -7.38
C HIS A 264 39.11 -33.52 -8.32
N LYS A 265 38.93 -33.21 -9.62
CA LYS A 265 38.34 -34.08 -10.64
C LYS A 265 36.93 -34.57 -10.29
N ILE A 266 36.17 -33.76 -9.55
CA ILE A 266 34.78 -34.04 -9.22
C ILE A 266 33.91 -33.55 -10.38
N GLY A 267 33.22 -34.49 -11.05
CA GLY A 267 32.38 -34.18 -12.19
C GLY A 267 31.14 -33.38 -11.82
N ILE A 268 30.78 -32.40 -12.65
CA ILE A 268 29.47 -31.76 -12.65
C ILE A 268 28.69 -32.36 -13.82
N PRO A 269 27.67 -33.18 -13.57
CA PRO A 269 27.09 -34.05 -14.58
C PRO A 269 26.18 -33.24 -15.52
N TYR A 270 26.24 -33.58 -16.81
CA TYR A 270 25.16 -33.26 -17.74
C TYR A 270 23.94 -34.15 -17.45
N PRO A 271 22.74 -33.81 -17.97
CA PRO A 271 21.60 -34.72 -17.94
C PRO A 271 21.99 -36.11 -18.47
N GLN A 272 21.80 -37.13 -17.63
CA GLN A 272 22.12 -38.52 -17.96
C GLN A 272 20.87 -39.23 -18.46
N MET A 273 21.03 -40.12 -19.43
CA MET A 273 19.96 -40.94 -19.97
C MET A 273 20.50 -42.32 -20.33
N ASP A 274 19.95 -43.34 -19.69
CA ASP A 274 20.24 -44.72 -20.03
C ASP A 274 19.43 -45.13 -21.26
N VAL A 275 20.12 -45.50 -22.34
CA VAL A 275 19.50 -45.92 -23.60
C VAL A 275 19.70 -47.42 -23.80
N HIS A 276 18.60 -48.16 -23.81
CA HIS A 276 18.58 -49.58 -24.16
C HIS A 276 18.19 -49.72 -25.64
N LEU A 277 19.17 -50.00 -26.52
CA LEU A 277 18.93 -50.18 -27.95
C LEU A 277 18.54 -51.62 -28.25
N HIS A 278 17.30 -51.81 -28.70
CA HIS A 278 16.80 -53.09 -29.20
C HIS A 278 16.77 -53.06 -30.74
N GLN A 279 17.62 -53.88 -31.38
CA GLN A 279 17.57 -54.03 -32.84
C GLN A 279 16.36 -54.90 -33.22
N VAL A 280 15.40 -54.31 -33.93
CA VAL A 280 14.28 -55.07 -34.52
C VAL A 280 14.76 -55.61 -35.87
N ALA A 281 14.69 -56.93 -36.06
CA ALA A 281 15.09 -57.59 -37.30
C ALA A 281 14.27 -57.00 -38.47
N LYS A 282 14.96 -56.66 -39.57
CA LYS A 282 14.36 -56.11 -40.78
C LYS A 282 13.43 -57.18 -41.36
N ALA A 283 12.12 -56.92 -41.42
CA ALA A 283 11.17 -57.83 -42.05
C ALA A 283 11.66 -58.14 -43.48
N GLU A 284 11.97 -59.41 -43.75
CA GLU A 284 12.31 -59.87 -45.09
C GLU A 284 11.11 -59.53 -45.99
N ALA A 285 11.34 -58.74 -47.03
CA ALA A 285 10.31 -58.37 -47.98
C ALA A 285 9.74 -59.65 -48.58
N GLU A 286 8.45 -59.92 -48.31
CA GLU A 286 7.69 -61.00 -48.95
C GLU A 286 7.88 -60.89 -50.46
N LYS A 287 8.48 -61.92 -51.06
CA LYS A 287 8.53 -62.04 -52.52
C LYS A 287 7.08 -62.23 -53.01
N PRO A 288 6.61 -61.44 -53.99
CA PRO A 288 5.29 -61.66 -54.58
C PRO A 288 5.33 -62.97 -55.39
N GLU A 289 4.35 -63.86 -55.14
CA GLU A 289 4.00 -64.99 -56.03
C GLU A 289 3.30 -64.51 -57.30
#